data_AF-A0A7W8HGD6-F1
#
_entry.id   AF-A0A7W8HGD6-F1
#
_cell.length_a   1.000
_cell.length_b   1.000
_cell.length_c   1.000
_cell.angle_alpha   90.00
_cell.angle_beta   90.00
_cell.angle_gamma   90.00
#
_symmetry.space_group_name_H-M   'P 1'
#
loop_
_entity.id
_entity.type
_entity.pdbx_description
1 polymer ?
#
loop_
_entity_poly.entity_id
_entity_poly.type
_entity_poly.pdbx_seq_one_letter_code
_entity_poly.pdbx_strand_id
1 'polypeptide(L)' 'MTCPACIQSSERPHCGAYRFQCLECCARLVLSAYPSKPHAAGMLAAIERFPGNPGRARVLESVRLGLEKRRSATPRSNKA' A
#
# COMPACT_ATOMS: atom_id res chain seq x y z
N MET A 1 8.82 -2.20 -12.05
CA MET A 1 8.45 -1.17 -13.05
C MET A 1 7.46 -0.22 -12.42
N THR A 2 7.87 1.02 -12.23
CA THR A 2 7.07 2.09 -11.63
C THR A 2 6.00 2.52 -12.63
N CYS A 3 4.72 2.44 -12.25
CA CYS A 3 3.63 2.83 -13.15
C CYS A 3 3.36 4.36 -13.08
N PRO A 4 2.63 4.94 -14.04
CA PRO A 4 2.34 6.39 -14.04
C PRO A 4 1.73 6.91 -12.73
N ALA A 5 0.88 6.11 -12.09
CA ALA A 5 0.31 6.41 -10.78
C ALA A 5 1.34 6.44 -9.64
N CYS A 6 2.37 5.59 -9.71
CA CYS A 6 3.47 5.59 -8.74
C CYS A 6 4.40 6.78 -8.97
N ILE A 7 4.68 7.14 -10.23
CA ILE A 7 5.45 8.34 -10.58
C ILE A 7 4.73 9.57 -10.03
N GLN A 8 3.44 9.73 -10.32
CA GLN A 8 2.65 10.86 -9.82
C GLN A 8 2.60 10.91 -8.29
N SER A 9 2.45 9.76 -7.63
CA SER A 9 2.50 9.70 -6.17
C SER A 9 3.86 10.08 -5.59
N SER A 10 4.96 9.84 -6.31
CA SER A 10 6.30 10.21 -5.86
C SER A 10 6.52 11.73 -5.94
N GLU A 11 5.92 12.38 -6.94
CA GLU A 11 5.96 13.84 -7.09
C GLU A 11 4.96 14.54 -6.18
N ARG A 12 3.78 13.93 -5.97
CA ARG A 12 2.67 14.48 -5.19
C ARG A 12 2.02 13.38 -4.34
N PRO A 13 2.44 13.19 -3.07
CA PRO A 13 2.08 12.06 -2.22
C PRO A 13 0.58 11.83 -1.95
N HIS A 14 -0.24 12.86 -2.15
CA HIS A 14 -1.69 12.82 -1.93
C HIS A 14 -2.50 12.82 -3.23
N CYS A 15 -1.82 12.65 -4.37
CA CYS A 15 -2.41 12.71 -5.69
C CYS A 15 -2.19 11.40 -6.44
N GLY A 16 -3.04 11.16 -7.45
CA GLY A 16 -2.92 10.04 -8.37
C GLY A 16 -3.79 8.84 -8.02
N ALA A 17 -4.44 8.29 -9.05
CA ALA A 17 -5.24 7.07 -8.94
C ALA A 17 -4.35 5.86 -8.60
N TYR A 18 -4.95 4.79 -8.08
CA TYR A 18 -4.26 3.51 -7.91
C TYR A 18 -4.45 2.64 -9.16
N ARG A 19 -3.41 1.94 -9.59
CA ARG A 19 -3.52 0.90 -10.64
C ARG A 19 -3.52 -0.49 -10.03
N PHE A 20 -4.59 -1.25 -10.23
CA PHE A 20 -4.77 -2.57 -9.60
C PHE A 20 -3.88 -3.68 -10.22
N GLN A 21 -3.21 -3.43 -11.35
CA GLN A 21 -2.14 -4.31 -11.84
C GLN A 21 -0.76 -3.98 -11.26
N CYS A 22 -0.61 -2.84 -10.58
CA CYS A 22 0.68 -2.42 -10.03
C CYS A 22 0.79 -2.81 -8.55
N LEU A 23 1.83 -3.60 -8.23
CA LEU A 23 2.09 -4.06 -6.87
C LEU A 23 2.25 -2.90 -5.87
N GLU A 24 3.01 -1.88 -6.21
CA GLU A 24 3.24 -0.72 -5.35
C GLU A 24 1.95 0.08 -5.12
N CYS A 25 1.11 0.26 -6.15
CA CYS A 25 -0.19 0.90 -6.00
C CYS A 25 -1.10 0.09 -5.07
N CYS A 26 -1.18 -1.22 -5.27
CA CYS A 26 -1.99 -2.11 -4.43
C CYS A 26 -1.53 -2.06 -2.97
N ALA A 27 -0.23 -2.13 -2.73
CA ALA A 27 0.34 -2.04 -1.39
C ALA A 27 0.05 -0.67 -0.74
N ARG A 28 0.22 0.44 -1.47
CA ARG A 28 -0.06 1.81 -0.98
C ARG A 28 -1.54 1.99 -0.63
N LEU A 29 -2.45 1.45 -1.45
CA LEU A 29 -3.88 1.46 -1.19
C LEU A 29 -4.25 0.69 0.10
N VAL A 30 -3.68 -0.49 0.30
CA VAL A 30 -3.94 -1.27 1.53
C VAL A 30 -3.31 -0.59 2.75
N LEU A 31 -2.11 -0.02 2.60
CA LEU A 31 -1.40 0.72 3.65
C LEU A 31 -2.08 2.03 4.06
N SER A 32 -2.88 2.65 3.19
CA SER A 32 -3.65 3.84 3.53
C SER A 32 -4.87 3.54 4.40
N ALA A 33 -5.36 2.30 4.36
CA ALA A 33 -6.45 1.81 5.20
C ALA A 33 -5.99 1.37 6.60
N TYR A 34 -4.68 1.20 6.83
CA TYR A 34 -4.13 0.81 8.14
C TYR A 34 -4.33 1.92 9.20
N PRO A 35 -4.69 1.60 10.45
CA PRO A 35 -4.79 0.26 11.07
C PRO A 35 -6.14 -0.45 10.91
N SER A 36 -7.09 0.10 10.16
CA SER A 36 -8.42 -0.49 10.01
C SER A 36 -8.37 -1.80 9.20
N LYS A 37 -8.48 -2.93 9.91
CA LYS A 37 -8.54 -4.27 9.29
C LYS A 37 -9.75 -4.43 8.35
N PRO A 38 -10.98 -3.97 8.68
CA PRO A 38 -12.11 -4.08 7.77
C PRO A 38 -11.90 -3.33 6.45
N HIS A 39 -11.35 -2.12 6.51
CA HIS A 39 -11.06 -1.33 5.29
C HIS A 39 -9.97 -1.99 4.46
N ALA A 40 -8.88 -2.46 5.08
CA ALA A 40 -7.82 -3.18 4.38
C ALA A 40 -8.32 -4.46 3.69
N ALA A 41 -9.22 -5.21 4.35
CA ALA A 41 -9.85 -6.38 3.76
C ALA A 41 -10.72 -6.01 2.54
N GLY A 42 -11.48 -4.93 2.62
CA GLY A 42 -12.24 -4.38 1.50
C GLY A 42 -11.36 -4.02 0.29
N MET A 43 -10.23 -3.37 0.53
CA MET A 43 -9.27 -3.02 -0.53
C MET A 43 -8.66 -4.26 -1.20
N LEU A 44 -8.27 -5.27 -0.41
CA LEU A 44 -7.76 -6.53 -0.93
C LEU A 44 -8.81 -7.25 -1.79
N ALA A 45 -10.06 -7.30 -1.33
CA ALA A 45 -11.16 -7.89 -2.08
C ALA A 45 -11.44 -7.14 -3.39
N ALA A 46 -11.26 -5.81 -3.42
CA ALA A 46 -11.39 -5.03 -4.64
C ALA A 46 -10.26 -5.31 -5.65
N ILE A 47 -9.02 -5.45 -5.16
CA ILE A 47 -7.85 -5.79 -6.00
C ILE A 47 -8.01 -7.18 -6.63
N GLU A 48 -8.47 -8.17 -5.86
CA GLU A 48 -8.63 -9.55 -6.31
C GLU A 48 -9.62 -9.71 -7.47
N ARG A 49 -10.65 -8.85 -7.55
CA ARG A 49 -11.64 -8.87 -8.64
C ARG A 49 -11.06 -8.40 -9.97
N PHE A 50 -9.88 -7.77 -9.98
CA PHE A 50 -9.35 -7.13 -11.17
C PHE A 50 -8.41 -8.06 -11.96
N PRO A 51 -8.63 -8.23 -13.27
CA PRO A 51 -7.74 -9.03 -14.11
C PRO A 51 -6.31 -8.47 -14.13
N GLY A 52 -5.32 -9.37 -14.04
CA GLY A 52 -3.90 -9.00 -14.04
C GLY A 52 -3.43 -8.35 -12.73
N ASN A 53 -4.19 -8.50 -11.64
CA ASN A 53 -3.71 -8.10 -10.33
C ASN A 53 -2.45 -8.89 -9.92
N PRO A 54 -1.58 -8.34 -9.06
CA PRO A 54 -0.32 -8.96 -8.66
C PRO A 54 -0.49 -10.18 -7.73
N GLY A 55 -1.71 -10.52 -7.32
CA GLY A 55 -2.03 -11.59 -6.39
C GLY A 55 -1.96 -11.16 -4.93
N ARG A 56 -2.90 -11.67 -4.12
CA ARG A 56 -3.06 -11.33 -2.70
C ARG A 56 -1.77 -11.49 -1.89
N ALA A 57 -1.08 -12.62 -2.05
CA ALA A 57 0.13 -12.94 -1.30
C ALA A 57 1.24 -11.89 -1.51
N ARG A 58 1.46 -11.46 -2.76
CA ARG A 58 2.49 -10.46 -3.09
C ARG A 58 2.14 -9.08 -2.50
N VAL A 59 0.86 -8.71 -2.55
CA VAL A 59 0.38 -7.46 -1.95
C VAL A 59 0.60 -7.48 -0.43
N LEU A 60 0.22 -8.57 0.24
CA LEU A 60 0.38 -8.70 1.69
C LEU A 60 1.85 -8.65 2.12
N GLU A 61 2.74 -9.30 1.38
CA GLU A 61 4.18 -9.22 1.66
C GLU A 61 4.71 -7.79 1.51
N SER A 62 4.29 -7.08 0.46
CA SER A 62 4.68 -5.68 0.26
C SER A 62 4.13 -4.75 1.36
N VAL A 63 2.91 -5.01 1.85
CA VAL A 63 2.30 -4.30 2.98
C VAL A 63 3.09 -4.55 4.26
N ARG A 64 3.50 -5.81 4.53
CA ARG A 64 4.32 -6.17 5.70
C ARG A 64 5.62 -5.37 5.72
N LEU A 65 6.36 -5.37 4.62
CA LEU A 65 7.60 -4.60 4.48
C LEU A 65 7.37 -3.09 4.66
N GLY A 66 6.25 -2.56 4.13
CA GLY A 66 5.88 -1.15 4.31
C GLY A 66 5.58 -0.76 5.76
N LEU A 67 4.91 -1.63 6.52
CA LEU A 67 4.64 -1.41 7.95
C LEU A 67 5.92 -1.49 8.78
N GLU A 68 6.81 -2.44 8.47
CA GLU A 68 8.13 -2.56 9.10
C GLU A 68 8.94 -1.27 8.91
N LYS A 69 8.95 -0.72 7.68
CA LYS A 69 9.60 0.56 7.38
C LYS A 69 9.01 1.73 8.20
N ARG A 70 7.67 1.83 8.30
CA ARG A 70 7.00 2.88 9.12
C ARG A 70 7.38 2.78 10.60
N ARG A 71 7.46 1.55 11.13
CA ARG A 71 7.84 1.29 12.52
C ARG A 71 9.29 1.70 12.79
N SER A 72 10.21 1.38 11.89
CA SER A 72 11.62 1.77 12.02
C SER A 72 11.87 3.26 11.84
N ALA A 73 11.00 3.97 11.12
CA ALA A 73 11.14 5.41 10.85
C ALA A 73 10.61 6.31 11.98
N THR A 74 9.80 5.79 12.91
CA THR A 74 9.34 6.55 14.07
C THR A 74 10.34 6.34 15.22
N PRO A 75 11.10 7.36 15.66
CA PRO A 75 11.89 7.24 16.87
C PRO A 75 10.91 7.06 18.04
N ARG A 76 11.13 6.05 18.88
CA ARG A 76 10.49 6.00 20.21
C ARG A 76 10.90 7.27 20.95
N SER A 77 10.01 8.27 21.02
CA SER A 77 10.14 9.30 22.05
C SER A 77 9.96 8.62 23.40
N ASN A 78 11.07 8.27 24.05
CA ASN A 78 11.11 8.03 25.47
C ASN A 78 10.71 9.34 26.14
N LYS A 79 9.50 9.42 26.70
CA LYS A 79 9.24 10.38 27.78
C LYS A 79 9.93 9.81 29.03
N ALA A 80 11.00 10.49 29.43
CA ALA A 80 11.57 10.40 30.77
C ALA A 80 10.62 11.03 31.80
#